data_AF-A0A1H9CZE9-F1
#
_entry.id   AF-A0A1H9CZE9-F1
#
_cell.length_a   1.000
_cell.length_b   1.000
_cell.length_c   1.000
_cell.angle_alpha   90.00
_cell.angle_beta   90.00
_cell.angle_gamma   90.00
#
_symmetry.space_group_name_H-M   'P 1'
#
loop_
_entity.id
_entity.type
_entity.pdbx_description
1 polymer ?
#
loop_
_entity_poly.entity_id
_entity_poly.type
_entity_poly.pdbx_seq_one_letter_code
_entity_poly.pdbx_strand_id
1 'polypeptide(L)' 'MPQPTYDPDKSATDVRQANPRKMNLRVLVTSLIGVVVLFAIIYVIFSMTQTAPA' A
#
# COMPACT_ATOMS: atom_id res chain seq x y z
N MET A 1 36.30 -20.18 -6.76
CA MET A 1 35.00 -20.51 -7.37
C MET A 1 34.27 -19.18 -7.57
N PRO A 2 33.86 -18.80 -8.79
CA PRO A 2 33.20 -17.52 -9.00
C PRO A 2 31.80 -17.58 -8.37
N GLN A 3 31.50 -16.63 -7.49
CA GLN A 3 30.23 -16.55 -6.79
C GLN A 3 29.13 -16.21 -7.81
N PRO A 4 28.09 -17.03 -8.00
CA PRO A 4 27.06 -16.86 -9.03
C PRO A 4 26.13 -15.63 -8.82
N THR A 5 26.49 -14.73 -7.90
CA THR A 5 25.61 -13.72 -7.31
C THR A 5 26.16 -12.30 -7.33
N TYR A 6 27.40 -12.09 -7.79
CA TYR A 6 27.96 -10.75 -7.93
C TYR A 6 27.99 -10.35 -9.41
N ASP A 7 27.15 -9.38 -9.74
CA ASP A 7 27.14 -8.72 -11.04
C ASP A 7 27.83 -7.35 -10.87
N PRO A 8 29.07 -7.20 -11.36
CA PRO A 8 29.88 -5.99 -11.13
C PRO A 8 29.33 -4.75 -11.82
N ASP A 9 28.43 -4.92 -12.80
CA ASP A 9 27.82 -3.81 -13.55
C ASP A 9 26.59 -3.22 -12.85
N LYS A 10 26.19 -3.75 -11.69
CA LYS A 10 25.05 -3.23 -10.91
C LYS A 10 25.47 -2.14 -9.95
N SER A 11 24.77 -1.00 -10.01
CA SER A 11 24.96 0.07 -9.04
C SER A 11 24.51 -0.36 -7.64
N ALA A 12 25.15 0.16 -6.59
CA ALA A 12 24.74 -0.09 -5.20
C ALA A 12 23.27 0.30 -4.94
N THR A 13 22.73 1.21 -5.74
CA THR A 13 21.34 1.63 -5.71
C THR A 13 20.41 0.56 -6.30
N ASP A 14 20.80 -0.09 -7.40
CA ASP A 14 20.01 -1.16 -8.01
C ASP A 14 19.92 -2.42 -7.15
N VAL A 15 20.97 -2.71 -6.37
CA VAL A 15 20.98 -3.85 -5.44
C VAL A 15 20.06 -3.60 -4.23
N ARG A 16 19.88 -2.33 -3.83
CA ARG A 16 19.06 -1.93 -2.67
C ARG A 16 17.63 -1.55 -3.02
N GLN A 17 17.36 -1.22 -4.28
CA GLN A 17 16.00 -0.93 -4.72
C GLN A 17 15.24 -2.26 -4.88
N ALA A 18 14.35 -2.53 -3.93
CA ALA A 18 13.34 -3.56 -4.07
C ALA A 18 12.66 -3.40 -5.44
N ASN A 19 12.59 -4.47 -6.22
CA ASN A 19 12.13 -4.44 -7.61
C ASN A 19 10.85 -3.59 -7.76
N PRO A 20 10.91 -2.41 -8.41
CA PRO A 20 9.77 -1.50 -8.53
C PRO A 20 8.64 -2.11 -9.38
N ARG A 21 8.93 -3.18 -10.12
CA ARG A 21 7.92 -3.97 -10.82
C ARG A 21 7.32 -5.00 -9.86
N LYS A 22 6.27 -4.63 -9.10
CA LYS A 22 4.92 -5.23 -9.27
C LYS A 22 3.93 -5.23 -8.09
N MET A 23 4.20 -4.79 -6.85
CA MET A 23 3.13 -4.93 -5.83
C MET A 23 3.01 -3.84 -4.76
N ASN A 24 4.07 -3.20 -4.30
CA ASN A 24 3.96 -2.41 -3.06
C ASN A 24 3.04 -1.19 -3.18
N LEU A 25 3.17 -0.38 -4.23
CA LEU A 25 2.32 0.81 -4.36
C LEU A 25 0.87 0.46 -4.72
N ARG A 26 0.67 -0.52 -5.62
CA ARG A 26 -0.67 -0.93 -6.03
C ARG A 26 -1.46 -1.54 -4.87
N VAL A 27 -0.82 -2.43 -4.10
CA VAL A 27 -1.43 -3.07 -2.91
C VAL A 27 -1.71 -2.01 -1.84
N LEU A 28 -0.75 -1.11 -1.58
CA LEU A 28 -0.91 -0.01 -0.63
C LEU A 28 -2.09 0.90 -0.98
N VAL A 29 -2.25 1.26 -2.25
CA VAL A 29 -3.36 2.11 -2.70
C VAL A 29 -4.69 1.36 -2.60
N THR A 30 -4.75 0.09 -3.04
CA THR A 30 -5.99 -0.69 -2.93
C THR A 30 -6.41 -0.94 -1.48
N SER A 31 -5.47 -1.19 -0.57
CA SER A 31 -5.78 -1.40 0.85
C SER A 31 -6.21 -0.10 1.53
N LEU A 32 -5.57 1.02 1.21
CA LEU A 32 -5.96 2.35 1.70
C LEU A 32 -7.39 2.71 1.28
N ILE A 33 -7.73 2.50 -0.01
CA ILE A 33 -9.09 2.75 -0.51
C ILE A 33 -10.12 1.89 0.24
N GLY A 34 -9.83 0.60 0.44
CA GLY A 34 -10.74 -0.28 1.18
C GLY A 34 -11.02 0.19 2.61
N VAL A 35 -9.99 0.63 3.33
CA VAL A 35 -10.12 1.18 4.68
C VAL A 35 -10.96 2.46 4.67
N VAL A 36 -10.66 3.40 3.77
CA VAL A 36 -11.40 4.67 3.66
C VAL A 36 -12.88 4.44 3.36
N VAL A 37 -13.19 3.55 2.40
CA VAL A 37 -14.57 3.21 2.03
C VAL A 37 -15.32 2.57 3.21
N LEU A 38 -14.68 1.66 3.95
CA LEU A 38 -15.29 1.03 5.12
C LEU A 38 -15.68 2.08 6.18
N PHE A 39 -14.77 3.00 6.51
CA PHE A 39 -15.05 4.07 7.46
C PHE A 39 -16.12 5.04 6.97
N ALA A 40 -16.13 5.37 5.68
CA ALA A 40 -17.17 6.23 5.10
C ALA A 40 -18.56 5.59 5.24
N ILE A 41 -18.70 4.29 5.00
CA ILE A 41 -19.97 3.57 5.17
C ILE A 41 -20.39 3.59 6.64
N ILE A 42 -19.48 3.28 7.56
CA ILE A 42 -19.75 3.32 9.00
C ILE A 42 -20.21 4.71 9.43
N TYR A 43 -19.53 5.76 8.97
CA TYR A 43 -19.87 7.15 9.30
C TYR A 43 -21.26 7.53 8.80
N VAL A 44 -21.60 7.17 7.55
CA VAL A 44 -22.92 7.45 6.99
C VAL A 44 -24.01 6.76 7.80
N ILE A 45 -23.87 5.45 8.05
CA ILE A 45 -24.85 4.69 8.85
C ILE A 45 -24.99 5.31 10.25
N PHE A 46 -23.87 5.59 10.91
CA PHE A 46 -23.86 6.21 12.23
C PHE A 46 -24.58 7.56 12.24
N SER A 47 -24.30 8.43 11.25
CA SER A 47 -24.93 9.74 11.12
C SER A 47 -26.44 9.66 10.86
N MET A 48 -26.91 8.62 10.15
CA MET A 48 -28.34 8.40 9.91
C MET A 48 -29.05 7.86 11.17
N THR A 49 -28.34 7.09 12.00
CA THR A 49 -28.90 6.55 13.26
C THR A 49 -28.83 7.52 14.43
N GLN A 50 -27.98 8.54 14.37
CA GLN A 50 -28.00 9.65 15.31
C GLN A 50 -29.14 10.59 14.95
N THR A 51 -30.29 10.42 15.61
CA THR A 51 -31.30 11.48 15.68
C THR A 51 -30.61 12.71 16.24
N ALA A 52 -30.60 13.82 15.48
CA ALA A 52 -30.02 15.07 15.94
C ALA A 52 -30.57 15.40 17.34
N PRO A 53 -29.71 15.64 18.36
CA PRO A 53 -30.20 16.07 19.65
C PRO A 53 -30.96 17.39 19.46
N ALA A 54 -32.18 17.43 20.00
CA ALA A 54 -33.07 18.59 19.92
C ALA A 54 -32.49 19.83 20.59
#